data_AF-A0A2W4SV47-F1
#
_entry.id   AF-A0A2W4SV47-F1
#
_cell.length_a   1.000
_cell.length_b   1.000
_cell.length_c   1.000
_cell.angle_alpha   90.00
_cell.angle_beta   90.00
_cell.angle_gamma   90.00
#
_symmetry.space_group_name_H-M   'P 1'
#
loop_
_entity.id
_entity.type
_entity.pdbx_description
1 polymer ?
#
loop_
_entity_poly.entity_id
_entity_poly.type
_entity_poly.pdbx_seq_one_letter_code
_entity_poly.pdbx_strand_id
1 'polypeptide(L)'
;MIAIDTNVVVRILVADSPEQTDRAKALVRHTPVWVSTTVVLEAAWVLSSRYGFSPTMVADALTSLGGLPGVTFEKAEAIHRAFDAVRAGLDFADAIHLALASDQTAFATFDKELAGRAAAWELGLGDVILL
;
A
#
# COMPACT_ATOMS: atom_id res chain seq x y z
N MET A 1 -1.66 9.23 -18.59
CA MET A 1 -1.49 8.21 -17.53
C MET A 1 -2.81 7.48 -17.38
N ILE A 2 -2.79 6.15 -17.19
CA ILE A 2 -4.00 5.32 -17.09
C ILE A 2 -4.14 4.81 -15.65
N ALA A 3 -5.30 5.01 -15.03
CA ALA A 3 -5.58 4.39 -13.74
C ALA A 3 -5.78 2.88 -13.91
N ILE A 4 -5.15 2.06 -13.07
CA ILE A 4 -5.29 0.60 -13.10
C ILE A 4 -5.97 0.07 -11.85
N ASP A 5 -6.72 -1.01 -12.03
CA ASP A 5 -7.51 -1.65 -10.99
C ASP A 5 -6.72 -2.73 -10.23
N THR A 6 -7.24 -3.18 -9.09
CA THR A 6 -6.65 -4.20 -8.22
C THR A 6 -6.35 -5.49 -8.97
N ASN A 7 -7.25 -5.93 -9.87
CA ASN A 7 -7.01 -7.14 -10.64
C ASN A 7 -5.79 -7.03 -11.55
N VAL A 8 -5.49 -5.86 -12.13
CA VAL A 8 -4.31 -5.64 -12.98
C VAL A 8 -3.05 -5.73 -12.12
N VAL A 9 -3.06 -5.09 -10.94
CA VAL A 9 -1.97 -5.18 -9.95
C VAL A 9 -1.70 -6.63 -9.55
N VAL A 10 -2.74 -7.38 -9.22
CA VAL A 10 -2.62 -8.81 -8.83
C VAL A 10 -2.03 -9.65 -9.97
N ARG A 11 -2.45 -9.44 -11.23
CA ARG A 11 -1.86 -10.18 -12.37
C ARG A 11 -0.38 -9.87 -12.60
N ILE A 12 0.06 -8.66 -12.30
CA ILE A 12 1.49 -8.31 -12.38
C ILE A 12 2.29 -9.04 -11.30
N LEU A 13 1.77 -9.06 -10.06
CA LEU A 13 2.50 -9.54 -8.89
C LEU A 13 2.47 -11.07 -8.71
N VAL A 14 1.33 -11.71 -8.99
CA VAL A 14 1.15 -13.14 -8.75
C VAL A 14 1.44 -13.99 -10.00
N ALA A 15 1.16 -13.45 -11.19
CA ALA A 15 1.30 -14.14 -12.46
C ALA A 15 0.51 -15.46 -12.57
N ASP A 16 -0.69 -15.54 -11.98
CA ASP A 16 -1.56 -16.72 -11.94
C ASP A 16 -2.44 -16.93 -13.19
N SER A 17 -2.42 -15.97 -14.13
CA SER A 17 -3.08 -16.08 -15.43
C SER A 17 -2.11 -15.63 -16.52
N PRO A 18 -1.51 -16.53 -17.32
CA PRO A 18 -0.48 -16.16 -18.29
C PRO A 18 -0.93 -15.05 -19.27
N GLU A 19 -2.11 -15.19 -19.87
CA GLU A 19 -2.63 -14.21 -20.84
C GLU A 19 -2.85 -12.83 -20.21
N GLN A 20 -3.50 -12.78 -19.03
CA GLN A 20 -3.76 -11.50 -18.36
C GLN A 20 -2.47 -10.88 -17.82
N THR A 21 -1.52 -11.70 -17.37
CA THR A 21 -0.20 -11.26 -16.90
C THR A 21 0.58 -10.59 -18.02
N ASP A 22 0.62 -11.19 -19.21
CA ASP A 22 1.33 -10.64 -20.35
C ASP A 22 0.73 -9.29 -20.77
N ARG A 23 -0.61 -9.20 -20.80
CA ARG A 23 -1.33 -7.96 -21.11
C ARG A 23 -1.10 -6.86 -20.07
N ALA A 24 -1.18 -7.19 -18.77
CA ALA A 24 -0.96 -6.24 -17.69
C ALA A 24 0.49 -5.73 -17.66
N LYS A 25 1.47 -6.63 -17.82
CA LYS A 25 2.89 -6.25 -17.90
C LYS A 25 3.18 -5.44 -19.16
N ALA A 26 2.55 -5.75 -20.30
CA ALA A 26 2.68 -4.94 -21.52
C ALA A 26 2.13 -3.52 -21.32
N LEU A 27 0.99 -3.37 -20.65
CA LEU A 27 0.41 -2.07 -20.33
C LEU A 27 1.40 -1.20 -19.55
N VAL A 28 1.94 -1.71 -18.43
CA VAL A 28 2.86 -0.96 -17.57
C VAL A 28 4.20 -0.66 -18.25
N ARG A 29 4.69 -1.54 -19.13
CA ARG A 29 5.93 -1.30 -19.89
C ARG A 29 5.83 -0.16 -20.91
N HIS A 30 4.64 0.05 -21.48
CA HIS A 30 4.49 0.97 -22.62
C HIS A 30 3.68 2.21 -22.30
N THR A 31 2.96 2.24 -21.18
CA THR A 31 2.09 3.35 -20.80
C THR A 31 2.27 3.70 -19.33
N PRO A 32 2.46 4.99 -18.97
CA PRO A 32 2.43 5.42 -17.58
C PRO A 32 1.08 5.08 -16.93
N VAL A 33 1.11 4.43 -15.78
CA VAL A 33 -0.05 4.01 -15.00
C VAL A 33 -0.10 4.69 -13.63
N TRP A 34 -1.31 4.83 -13.12
CA TRP A 34 -1.59 5.39 -11.81
C TRP A 34 -2.36 4.40 -10.95
N VAL A 35 -2.06 4.34 -9.66
CA VAL A 35 -2.69 3.44 -8.70
C VAL A 35 -3.20 4.28 -7.52
N SER A 36 -4.51 4.19 -7.25
CA SER A 36 -5.11 4.87 -6.10
C SER A 36 -4.69 4.21 -4.78
N THR A 37 -4.80 4.96 -3.68
CA THR A 37 -4.56 4.38 -2.34
C THR A 37 -5.54 3.24 -2.03
N THR A 38 -6.77 3.30 -2.55
CA THR A 38 -7.77 2.24 -2.40
C THR A 38 -7.39 0.95 -3.15
N VAL A 39 -6.80 1.05 -4.34
CA VAL A 39 -6.28 -0.11 -5.07
C VAL A 39 -5.08 -0.72 -4.37
N VAL A 40 -4.20 0.09 -3.76
CA VAL A 40 -3.10 -0.41 -2.91
C VAL A 40 -3.65 -1.19 -1.72
N LEU A 41 -4.65 -0.64 -1.01
CA LEU A 41 -5.28 -1.28 0.14
C LEU A 41 -5.99 -2.59 -0.24
N GLU A 42 -6.78 -2.59 -1.32
CA GLU A 42 -7.47 -3.79 -1.77
C GLU A 42 -6.48 -4.85 -2.29
N ALA A 43 -5.44 -4.46 -3.02
CA ALA A 43 -4.40 -5.38 -3.46
C ALA A 43 -3.71 -6.04 -2.26
N ALA A 44 -3.42 -5.28 -1.20
CA ALA A 44 -2.84 -5.82 0.03
C ALA A 44 -3.76 -6.85 0.69
N TRP A 45 -5.05 -6.56 0.76
CA TRP A 45 -6.05 -7.50 1.27
C TRP A 45 -6.16 -8.76 0.40
N VAL A 46 -6.20 -8.63 -0.94
CA VAL A 46 -6.28 -9.77 -1.87
C VAL A 46 -5.04 -10.65 -1.77
N LEU A 47 -3.84 -10.07 -1.80
CA LEU A 47 -2.58 -10.82 -1.70
C LEU A 47 -2.48 -11.59 -0.39
N SER A 48 -2.85 -10.96 0.74
CA SER A 48 -2.83 -11.62 2.04
C SER A 48 -3.89 -12.71 2.15
N SER A 49 -5.15 -12.39 1.82
CA SER A 49 -6.30 -13.27 2.07
C SER A 49 -6.46 -14.41 1.05
N ARG A 50 -6.09 -14.18 -0.22
CA ARG A 50 -6.30 -15.15 -1.31
C ARG A 50 -5.02 -15.86 -1.74
N TYR A 51 -3.87 -15.19 -1.62
CA TYR A 51 -2.59 -15.75 -2.05
C TYR A 51 -1.64 -16.06 -0.90
N GLY A 52 -2.04 -15.79 0.35
CA GLY A 52 -1.28 -16.18 1.54
C GLY A 52 0.02 -15.40 1.75
N PHE A 53 0.13 -14.20 1.18
CA PHE A 53 1.31 -13.35 1.38
C PHE A 53 1.32 -12.86 2.83
N SER A 54 2.48 -12.84 3.48
CA SER A 54 2.64 -12.13 4.75
C SER A 54 2.54 -10.61 4.53
N PRO A 55 2.24 -9.81 5.56
CA PRO A 55 2.23 -8.34 5.43
C PRO A 55 3.53 -7.76 4.85
N THR A 56 4.68 -8.33 5.24
CA THR A 56 5.99 -7.96 4.70
C THR A 56 6.14 -8.31 3.22
N MET A 57 5.71 -9.50 2.80
CA MET A 57 5.71 -9.90 1.38
C MET A 57 4.82 -8.99 0.54
N VAL A 58 3.67 -8.58 1.08
CA VAL A 58 2.77 -7.63 0.41
C VAL A 58 3.46 -6.27 0.24
N ALA A 59 4.06 -5.73 1.31
CA ALA A 59 4.78 -4.46 1.27
C ALA A 59 5.93 -4.50 0.24
N ASP A 60 6.70 -5.58 0.21
CA ASP A 60 7.82 -5.76 -0.73
C ASP A 60 7.36 -5.89 -2.19
N ALA A 61 6.28 -6.63 -2.43
CA ALA A 61 5.68 -6.78 -3.76
C ALA A 61 5.15 -5.44 -4.30
N LEU A 62 4.43 -4.69 -3.47
CA LEU A 62 3.89 -3.37 -3.85
C LEU A 62 4.98 -2.30 -3.95
N THR A 63 6.04 -2.37 -3.15
CA THR A 63 7.24 -1.54 -3.30
C THR A 63 7.91 -1.79 -4.65
N SER A 64 8.06 -3.06 -5.03
CA SER A 64 8.64 -3.45 -6.32
C SER A 64 7.80 -2.93 -7.49
N LEU A 65 6.46 -2.99 -7.38
CA LEU A 65 5.55 -2.41 -8.37
C LEU A 65 5.70 -0.90 -8.48
N GLY A 66 5.72 -0.18 -7.36
CA GLY A 66 5.88 1.27 -7.31
C GLY A 66 7.25 1.75 -7.82
N GLY A 67 8.27 0.88 -7.76
CA GLY A 67 9.60 1.14 -8.31
C GLY A 67 9.73 0.93 -9.82
N LEU A 68 8.70 0.41 -10.50
CA LEU A 68 8.74 0.25 -11.96
C LEU A 68 8.64 1.61 -12.67
N PRO A 69 9.45 1.85 -13.72
CA PRO A 69 9.30 3.03 -14.55
C PRO A 69 7.86 3.16 -15.08
N GLY A 70 7.27 4.33 -14.87
CA GLY A 70 5.91 4.62 -15.33
C GLY A 70 4.79 4.18 -14.38
N VAL A 71 5.08 3.62 -13.20
CA VAL A 71 4.06 3.43 -12.16
C VAL A 71 4.08 4.63 -11.21
N THR A 72 2.90 5.14 -10.85
CA THR A 72 2.76 6.22 -9.87
C THR A 72 1.63 5.92 -8.91
N PHE A 73 1.92 5.98 -7.61
CA PHE A 73 0.91 5.88 -6.56
C PHE A 73 0.37 7.26 -6.20
N GLU A 74 -0.94 7.37 -5.96
CA GLU A 74 -1.65 8.61 -5.62
C GLU A 74 -0.99 9.44 -4.52
N LYS A 75 -0.49 8.77 -3.48
CA LYS A 75 0.20 9.37 -2.33
C LYS A 75 1.52 8.65 -2.09
N ALA A 76 2.37 8.57 -3.12
CA ALA A 76 3.57 7.72 -3.14
C ALA A 76 4.43 7.80 -1.87
N GLU A 77 4.71 9.01 -1.37
CA GLU A 77 5.52 9.19 -0.16
C GLU A 77 4.86 8.59 1.09
N ALA A 78 3.58 8.86 1.30
CA ALA A 78 2.81 8.30 2.41
C ALA A 78 2.68 6.77 2.29
N ILE A 79 2.46 6.26 1.07
CA ILE A 79 2.38 4.82 0.82
C ILE A 79 3.72 4.13 1.10
N HIS A 80 4.85 4.74 0.75
CA HIS A 80 6.17 4.19 1.09
C HIS A 80 6.41 4.16 2.60
N ARG A 81 6.07 5.24 3.32
CA ARG A 81 6.12 5.24 4.81
C ARG A 81 5.22 4.14 5.40
N ALA A 82 4.03 3.95 4.84
CA ALA A 82 3.14 2.87 5.28
C ALA A 82 3.77 1.49 5.08
N PHE A 83 4.46 1.25 3.95
CA PHE A 83 5.16 -0.01 3.71
C PHE A 83 6.28 -0.26 4.73
N ASP A 84 7.02 0.78 5.12
CA ASP A 84 8.05 0.66 6.15
C ASP A 84 7.46 0.36 7.54
N ALA A 85 6.33 0.99 7.88
CA ALA A 85 5.59 0.68 9.11
C ALA A 85 5.04 -0.76 9.13
N VAL A 86 4.55 -1.25 7.99
CA VAL A 86 4.13 -2.66 7.84
C VAL A 86 5.30 -3.61 8.05
N ARG A 87 6.48 -3.29 7.51
CA ARG A 87 7.71 -4.07 7.77
C ARG A 87 8.10 -4.07 9.24
N ALA A 88 7.80 -2.99 9.96
CA ALA A 88 7.98 -2.87 11.41
C ALA A 88 6.83 -3.50 12.24
N GLY A 89 5.88 -4.18 11.59
CA GLY A 89 4.84 -4.97 12.25
C GLY A 89 3.53 -4.25 12.53
N LEU A 90 3.26 -3.12 11.85
CA LEU A 90 1.92 -2.51 11.84
C LEU A 90 1.01 -3.22 10.83
N ASP A 91 -0.30 -3.25 11.10
CA ASP A 91 -1.29 -3.69 10.12
C ASP A 91 -1.31 -2.80 8.87
N PHE A 92 -1.64 -3.38 7.71
CA PHE A 92 -1.59 -2.67 6.44
C PHE A 92 -2.60 -1.53 6.35
N ALA A 93 -3.82 -1.72 6.87
CA ALA A 93 -4.84 -0.69 6.83
C ALA A 93 -4.46 0.46 7.77
N ASP A 94 -4.04 0.13 9.00
CA ASP A 94 -3.61 1.13 9.98
C ASP A 94 -2.40 1.93 9.49
N ALA A 95 -1.42 1.28 8.86
CA ALA A 95 -0.26 1.96 8.27
C ALA A 95 -0.68 2.98 7.21
N ILE A 96 -1.62 2.63 6.33
CA ILE A 96 -2.14 3.56 5.31
C ILE A 96 -2.96 4.68 5.96
N HIS A 97 -3.86 4.38 6.89
CA HIS A 97 -4.67 5.39 7.60
C HIS A 97 -3.77 6.45 8.26
N LEU A 98 -2.79 5.99 9.02
CA LEU A 98 -1.85 6.84 9.73
C LEU A 98 -0.96 7.63 8.77
N ALA A 99 -0.39 7.00 7.75
CA ALA A 99 0.47 7.70 6.80
C ALA A 99 -0.28 8.80 6.04
N LEU A 100 -1.53 8.55 5.65
CA LEU A 100 -2.37 9.54 4.96
C LEU A 100 -2.85 10.67 5.88
N ALA A 101 -2.86 10.45 7.20
CA ALA A 101 -3.20 11.45 8.20
C ALA A 101 -2.02 12.35 8.60
N SER A 102 -0.82 12.16 8.04
CA SER A 102 0.39 12.93 8.40
C SER A 102 0.25 14.45 8.26
N ASP A 103 -0.58 14.94 7.32
CA ASP A 103 -0.84 16.37 7.15
C ASP A 103 -1.96 16.92 8.06
N GLN A 104 -2.54 16.09 8.93
CA GLN A 104 -3.60 16.48 9.86
C GLN A 104 -3.02 16.88 11.22
N THR A 105 -3.75 17.70 11.97
CA THR A 105 -3.31 18.16 13.30
C THR A 105 -3.21 17.02 14.31
N ALA A 106 -4.08 16.02 14.19
CA ALA A 106 -4.10 14.85 15.05
C ALA A 106 -4.81 13.65 14.40
N PHE A 107 -4.51 12.45 14.90
CA PHE A 107 -5.22 11.21 14.60
C PHE A 107 -5.95 10.71 15.86
N ALA A 108 -7.27 10.61 15.83
CA ALA A 108 -8.07 10.15 16.96
C ALA A 108 -8.47 8.67 16.81
N THR A 109 -8.33 7.87 17.86
CA THR A 109 -8.68 6.44 17.84
C THR A 109 -9.15 5.95 19.21
N PHE A 110 -9.93 4.87 19.24
CA PHE A 110 -10.24 4.12 20.46
C PHE A 110 -9.25 2.95 20.69
N ASP A 111 -8.35 2.71 19.74
CA ASP A 111 -7.34 1.66 19.82
C ASP A 111 -6.16 2.12 20.69
N LYS A 112 -6.07 1.54 21.89
CA LYS A 112 -5.02 1.82 22.86
C LYS A 112 -3.64 1.35 22.40
N GLU A 113 -3.58 0.22 21.69
CA GLU A 113 -2.31 -0.31 21.21
C GLU A 113 -1.76 0.55 20.08
N LEU A 114 -2.62 0.89 19.11
CA LEU A 114 -2.27 1.79 18.02
C LEU A 114 -1.79 3.15 18.55
N ALA A 115 -2.56 3.76 19.46
CA ALA A 115 -2.20 5.04 20.07
C ALA A 115 -0.87 4.98 20.83
N GLY A 116 -0.61 3.90 21.56
CA GLY A 116 0.62 3.74 22.34
C GLY A 116 1.88 3.49 21.50
N ARG A 117 1.73 3.04 20.26
CA ARG A 117 2.85 2.66 19.38
C ARG A 117 3.03 3.58 18.18
N ALA A 118 2.10 4.48 17.89
CA ALA A 118 2.08 5.35 16.70
C ALA A 118 3.42 6.06 16.42
N ALA A 119 4.08 6.58 17.46
CA ALA A 119 5.35 7.30 17.33
C ALA A 119 6.52 6.41 16.85
N ALA A 120 6.45 5.09 17.02
CA ALA A 120 7.53 4.16 16.68
C ALA A 120 7.64 3.88 15.17
N TRP A 121 6.63 4.24 14.38
CA TRP A 121 6.55 3.89 12.95
C TRP A 121 6.97 5.03 12.00
N GLU A 122 7.43 6.18 12.53
CA GLU A 122 7.95 7.31 11.74
C GLU A 122 7.03 7.78 10.59
N LEU A 123 5.71 7.66 10.77
CA LEU A 123 4.71 7.93 9.73
C LEU A 123 4.50 9.43 9.43
N GLY A 124 5.18 10.32 10.17
CA GLY A 124 5.03 11.78 10.05
C GLY A 124 3.74 12.30 10.69
N LEU A 125 3.17 11.58 11.65
CA LEU A 125 1.96 11.98 12.35
C LEU A 125 2.19 13.18 13.28
N GLY A 126 1.17 14.02 13.42
CA GLY A 126 1.01 14.92 14.55
C GLY A 126 0.57 14.17 15.83
N ASP A 127 -0.26 14.80 16.65
CA ASP A 127 -0.72 14.19 17.91
C ASP A 127 -1.62 12.96 17.66
N VAL A 128 -1.51 11.94 18.52
CA VAL A 128 -2.45 10.80 18.51
C VAL A 128 -3.31 10.86 19.77
N ILE A 129 -4.62 10.99 19.58
CA ILE A 129 -5.60 11.19 20.65
C ILE A 129 -6.33 9.87 20.89
N LEU A 130 -6.14 9.28 22.08
CA LEU A 130 -6.94 8.15 22.54
C LEU A 130 -8.26 8.67 23.12
N LEU A 131 -9.38 8.29 22.51
CA LEU A 131 -10.74 8.60 22.96
C LEU A 131 -11.30 7.57 23.96
#